data_AF-A0A520F1K5-F1
#
_entry.id   AF-A0A520F1K5-F1
#
_cell.length_a   1.000
_cell.length_b   1.000
_cell.length_c   1.000
_cell.angle_alpha   90.00
_cell.angle_beta   90.00
_cell.angle_gamma   90.00
#
_symmetry.space_group_name_H-M   'P 1'
#
loop_
_entity.id
_entity.type
_entity.pdbx_description
1 polymer ?
#
loop_
_entity_poly.entity_id
_entity_poly.type
_entity_poly.pdbx_seq_one_letter_code
_entity_poly.pdbx_strand_id
1 'polypeptide(L)'
;MSETNMGRVPVGDPIPLRFDPTTKQRLEELAADIGPRRFGALVRVAARRLLADPDRVPDALAQARRASADARRIPWAERPLDLDPATSTRLNELAHEFHTDRSAIVRVALHRFHTGAGRFRHPVLREDARTDLTCRTRVYLNRSTLVRLEKLISRNGDAPTAAAIRVAVRRLLDNPGDLAADLPTIGASRDLTPETLGPRTNVHFDDELRDQLDTLAGRLDSDRAELMRLAARQLLANPRDLDQAVTEEIYRGDANRDLLIARNTRRQTAAANQATAAPAVRKAPSPQGNPFGKRHVFRFDEDTKRRLEELADEYGPRRVSALLRVGIRRLIGSPRADVDLAQARRVAAQARALPHDLVTLKLDSPTAARFLALAARCEASPRDLVAVAVHRFLAAPGHCRTALIDEAATAGLNEKFKVSLRPSVRRDIEQLADRHGTRLSSALVRVAVRRLLDNPADLASDLENIAPVHDLRPADRTARVDVALDDELLAHLDALADRLGSNRQELVHLAAQRILRFHNNIEDRMLDEMFRAQNNRKHLLAKHARRERIRRMDRGSDT
;
A
#
# COMPACT_ATOMS: atom_id res chain seq x y z
N MET A 1 16.44 48.08 -11.28
CA MET A 1 16.57 47.30 -12.53
C MET A 1 16.47 45.84 -12.14
N SER A 2 15.25 45.31 -12.21
CA SER A 2 14.83 44.02 -11.66
C SER A 2 15.43 42.86 -12.46
N GLU A 3 16.05 41.90 -11.78
CA GLU A 3 16.51 40.64 -12.36
C GLU A 3 15.31 39.87 -12.94
N THR A 4 15.11 39.95 -14.26
CA THR A 4 14.15 39.13 -14.99
C THR A 4 14.60 37.67 -14.96
N ASN A 5 13.89 36.87 -14.16
CA ASN A 5 13.98 35.42 -14.13
C ASN A 5 13.96 34.85 -15.56
N MET A 6 15.06 34.23 -15.98
CA MET A 6 15.18 33.57 -17.29
C MET A 6 14.16 32.44 -17.42
N GLY A 7 13.21 32.61 -18.35
CA GLY A 7 11.99 31.84 -18.48
C GLY A 7 12.21 30.35 -18.80
N ARG A 8 11.73 29.48 -17.90
CA ARG A 8 11.14 28.20 -18.32
C ARG A 8 9.84 28.55 -19.04
N VAL A 9 9.55 27.90 -20.16
CA VAL A 9 8.28 28.04 -20.91
C VAL A 9 7.13 28.26 -19.93
N PRO A 10 6.40 29.38 -19.99
CA PRO A 10 5.25 29.60 -19.14
C PRO A 10 4.21 28.58 -19.55
N VAL A 11 3.84 27.73 -18.61
CA VAL A 11 2.97 26.62 -18.90
C VAL A 11 1.64 26.86 -18.22
N GLY A 12 0.55 26.74 -18.97
CA GLY A 12 -0.78 26.72 -18.40
C GLY A 12 -0.92 25.64 -17.31
N ASP A 13 -2.10 25.59 -16.69
CA ASP A 13 -2.36 24.72 -15.54
C ASP A 13 -1.90 23.27 -15.75
N PRO A 14 -1.25 22.66 -14.75
CA PRO A 14 -0.74 21.30 -14.87
C PRO A 14 -1.88 20.30 -15.08
N ILE A 15 -1.79 19.52 -16.16
CA ILE A 15 -2.75 18.48 -16.46
C ILE A 15 -2.38 17.22 -15.66
N PRO A 16 -3.32 16.64 -14.88
CA PRO A 16 -3.14 15.35 -14.23
C PRO A 16 -3.13 14.22 -15.25
N LEU A 17 -1.99 13.59 -15.47
CA LEU A 17 -1.89 12.37 -16.26
C LEU A 17 -1.69 11.15 -15.38
N ARG A 18 -2.31 10.04 -15.76
CA ARG A 18 -2.09 8.74 -15.14
C ARG A 18 -1.75 7.73 -16.24
N PHE A 19 -0.56 7.18 -16.16
CA PHE A 19 -0.11 6.10 -17.03
C PHE A 19 -0.11 4.79 -16.23
N ASP A 20 -0.26 3.65 -16.88
CA ASP A 20 0.00 2.38 -16.22
C ASP A 20 1.48 2.33 -15.74
N PRO A 21 1.79 1.57 -14.67
CA PRO A 21 3.13 1.56 -14.08
C PRO A 21 4.24 1.23 -15.08
N THR A 22 3.98 0.33 -16.03
CA THR A 22 4.99 -0.10 -17.01
C THR A 22 5.27 0.96 -18.07
N THR A 23 4.23 1.58 -18.61
CA THR A 23 4.35 2.71 -19.54
C THR A 23 5.04 3.89 -18.87
N LYS A 24 4.69 4.20 -17.61
CA LYS A 24 5.33 5.27 -16.85
C LYS A 24 6.83 5.02 -16.68
N GLN A 25 7.20 3.83 -16.23
CA GLN A 25 8.60 3.47 -16.02
C GLN A 25 9.41 3.58 -17.31
N ARG A 26 8.91 3.03 -18.42
CA ARG A 26 9.59 3.10 -19.72
C ARG A 26 9.76 4.54 -20.23
N LEU A 27 8.75 5.40 -20.03
CA LEU A 27 8.87 6.82 -20.35
C LEU A 27 9.89 7.54 -19.47
N GLU A 28 10.01 7.17 -18.19
CA GLU A 28 11.00 7.75 -17.27
C GLU A 28 12.43 7.30 -17.62
N GLU A 29 12.62 6.03 -17.97
CA GLU A 29 13.89 5.47 -18.47
C GLU A 29 14.31 6.20 -19.74
N LEU A 30 13.41 6.27 -20.73
CA LEU A 30 13.68 6.94 -21.99
C LEU A 30 13.93 8.44 -21.81
N ALA A 31 13.22 9.11 -20.90
CA ALA A 31 13.50 10.50 -20.58
C ALA A 31 14.85 10.70 -19.88
N ALA A 32 15.29 9.73 -19.07
CA ALA A 32 16.57 9.80 -18.37
C ALA A 32 17.75 9.68 -19.33
N ASP A 33 17.64 8.85 -20.36
CA ASP A 33 18.65 8.67 -21.42
C ASP A 33 18.88 9.98 -22.20
N ILE A 34 17.82 10.75 -22.48
CA ILE A 34 17.91 12.07 -23.13
C ILE A 34 18.51 13.12 -22.17
N GLY A 35 18.22 13.00 -20.87
CA GLY A 35 18.83 13.82 -19.83
C GLY A 35 17.91 14.18 -18.64
N PRO A 36 18.48 14.74 -17.56
CA PRO A 36 17.75 14.94 -16.32
C PRO A 36 16.57 15.90 -16.49
N ARG A 37 15.40 15.52 -15.94
CA ARG A 37 14.17 16.32 -15.88
C ARG A 37 13.49 16.60 -17.23
N ARG A 38 13.67 15.73 -18.23
CA ARG A 38 13.08 15.90 -19.58
C ARG A 38 11.72 15.20 -19.80
N PHE A 39 11.20 14.49 -18.80
CA PHE A 39 9.94 13.76 -18.89
C PHE A 39 8.76 14.61 -19.41
N GLY A 40 8.59 15.83 -18.91
CA GLY A 40 7.48 16.70 -19.35
C GLY A 40 7.58 17.10 -20.82
N ALA A 41 8.79 17.32 -21.35
CA ALA A 41 9.01 17.62 -22.76
C ALA A 41 8.78 16.37 -23.64
N LEU A 42 9.21 15.19 -23.17
CA LEU A 42 8.93 13.93 -23.85
C LEU A 42 7.42 13.68 -24.01
N VAL A 43 6.64 13.93 -22.95
CA VAL A 43 5.19 13.78 -23.00
C VAL A 43 4.53 14.80 -23.95
N ARG A 44 5.04 16.03 -24.03
CA ARG A 44 4.57 17.01 -25.02
C ARG A 44 4.91 16.61 -26.46
N VAL A 45 6.11 16.08 -26.71
CA VAL A 45 6.48 15.51 -28.01
C VAL A 45 5.52 14.38 -28.39
N ALA A 46 5.17 13.50 -27.46
CA ALA A 46 4.18 12.44 -27.70
C ALA A 46 2.83 13.03 -28.12
N ALA A 47 2.33 14.04 -27.41
CA ALA A 47 1.07 14.71 -27.74
C ALA A 47 1.11 15.33 -29.14
N ARG A 48 2.20 16.03 -29.48
CA ARG A 48 2.35 16.66 -30.80
C ARG A 48 2.46 15.64 -31.93
N ARG A 49 3.11 14.49 -31.70
CA ARG A 49 3.14 13.38 -32.68
C ARG A 49 1.76 12.77 -32.90
N LEU A 50 0.96 12.63 -31.85
CA LEU A 50 -0.43 12.17 -31.97
C LEU A 50 -1.26 13.16 -32.81
N LEU A 51 -1.09 14.46 -32.57
CA LEU A 51 -1.82 15.52 -33.28
C LEU A 51 -1.34 15.77 -34.71
N ALA A 52 -0.15 15.28 -35.08
CA ALA A 52 0.37 15.42 -36.43
C ALA A 52 -0.38 14.56 -37.47
N ASP A 53 -1.08 13.51 -37.02
CA ASP A 53 -1.86 12.62 -37.87
C ASP A 53 -3.21 12.27 -37.20
N PRO A 54 -4.14 13.24 -37.10
CA PRO A 54 -5.37 13.08 -36.34
C PRO A 54 -6.33 12.04 -36.95
N ASP A 55 -6.23 11.78 -38.25
CA ASP A 55 -7.11 10.86 -38.98
C ASP A 55 -6.82 9.38 -38.65
N ARG A 56 -5.61 9.05 -38.19
CA ARG A 56 -5.25 7.70 -37.72
C ARG A 56 -5.56 7.44 -36.25
N VAL A 57 -5.90 8.49 -35.48
CA VAL A 57 -6.20 8.38 -34.05
C VAL A 57 -7.45 7.53 -33.76
N PRO A 58 -8.57 7.61 -34.51
CA PRO A 58 -9.76 6.80 -34.24
C PRO A 58 -9.47 5.29 -34.25
N ASP A 59 -8.79 4.80 -35.28
CA ASP A 59 -8.48 3.38 -35.44
C ASP A 59 -7.51 2.89 -34.36
N ALA A 60 -6.46 3.69 -34.09
CA ALA A 60 -5.47 3.39 -33.06
C ALA A 60 -6.11 3.39 -31.65
N LEU A 61 -7.04 4.32 -31.40
CA LEU A 61 -7.80 4.39 -30.14
C LEU A 61 -8.72 3.18 -29.99
N ALA A 62 -9.46 2.82 -31.04
CA ALA A 62 -10.34 1.64 -31.03
C ALA A 62 -9.55 0.34 -30.82
N GLN A 63 -8.37 0.21 -31.42
CA GLN A 63 -7.47 -0.93 -31.20
C GLN A 63 -6.93 -0.94 -29.76
N ALA A 64 -6.53 0.22 -29.23
CA ALA A 64 -6.03 0.34 -27.86
C ALA A 64 -7.12 0.01 -26.82
N ARG A 65 -8.38 0.42 -27.06
CA ARG A 65 -9.55 0.07 -26.26
C ARG A 65 -9.81 -1.44 -26.28
N ARG A 66 -9.79 -2.07 -27.46
CA ARG A 66 -9.94 -3.53 -27.63
C ARG A 66 -8.85 -4.32 -26.91
N ALA A 67 -7.58 -4.01 -27.16
CA ALA A 67 -6.45 -4.66 -26.48
C ALA A 67 -6.50 -4.48 -24.96
N SER A 68 -6.95 -3.31 -24.50
CA SER A 68 -7.16 -3.05 -23.07
C SER A 68 -8.31 -3.86 -22.50
N ALA A 69 -9.40 -4.05 -23.25
CA ALA A 69 -10.49 -4.92 -22.84
C ALA A 69 -10.03 -6.38 -22.75
N ASP A 70 -9.31 -6.89 -23.75
CA ASP A 70 -8.80 -8.26 -23.75
C ASP A 70 -7.86 -8.52 -22.56
N ALA A 71 -6.91 -7.63 -22.31
CA ALA A 71 -5.98 -7.74 -21.19
C ALA A 71 -6.67 -7.66 -19.82
N ARG A 72 -7.81 -6.98 -19.73
CA ARG A 72 -8.56 -6.80 -18.49
C ARG A 72 -9.67 -7.80 -18.32
N ARG A 73 -9.92 -8.66 -19.30
CA ARG A 73 -11.03 -9.62 -19.29
C ARG A 73 -11.00 -10.47 -18.02
N ILE A 74 -12.05 -10.38 -17.22
CA ILE A 74 -12.13 -11.12 -15.95
C ILE A 74 -12.40 -12.61 -16.28
N PRO A 75 -11.65 -13.57 -15.70
CA PRO A 75 -12.00 -14.97 -15.82
C PRO A 75 -13.36 -15.21 -15.17
N TRP A 76 -14.35 -15.58 -15.99
CA TRP A 76 -15.70 -15.87 -15.52
C TRP A 76 -15.73 -17.20 -14.77
N ALA A 77 -16.41 -17.19 -13.63
CA ALA A 77 -16.83 -18.41 -12.98
C ALA A 77 -18.19 -18.80 -13.56
N GLU A 78 -18.22 -19.94 -14.21
CA GLU A 78 -19.46 -20.54 -14.65
C GLU A 78 -20.24 -21.05 -13.42
N ARG A 79 -21.54 -20.73 -13.36
CA ARG A 79 -22.44 -21.26 -12.34
C ARG A 79 -23.70 -21.85 -12.99
N PRO A 80 -24.07 -23.10 -12.63
CA PRO A 80 -25.40 -23.60 -12.94
C PRO A 80 -26.42 -22.83 -12.09
N LEU A 81 -27.50 -22.40 -12.74
CA LEU A 81 -28.61 -21.70 -12.13
C LEU A 81 -29.90 -22.38 -12.58
N ASP A 82 -30.59 -23.01 -11.64
CA ASP A 82 -31.91 -23.58 -11.88
C ASP A 82 -32.96 -22.49 -11.65
N LEU A 83 -33.81 -22.27 -12.65
CA LEU A 83 -34.86 -21.28 -12.72
C LEU A 83 -36.22 -21.95 -12.92
N ASP A 84 -37.29 -21.29 -12.50
CA ASP A 84 -38.64 -21.65 -12.95
C ASP A 84 -38.83 -21.25 -14.42
N PRO A 85 -39.75 -21.91 -15.16
CA PRO A 85 -39.96 -21.67 -16.59
C PRO A 85 -40.31 -20.22 -16.93
N ALA A 86 -41.09 -19.53 -16.09
CA ALA A 86 -41.50 -18.15 -16.34
C ALA A 86 -40.30 -17.19 -16.25
N THR A 87 -39.49 -17.31 -15.18
CA THR A 87 -38.26 -16.53 -14.99
C THR A 87 -37.26 -16.78 -16.12
N SER A 88 -37.10 -18.03 -16.55
CA SER A 88 -36.20 -18.40 -17.66
C SER A 88 -36.62 -17.77 -18.99
N THR A 89 -37.93 -17.81 -19.31
CA THR A 89 -38.50 -17.24 -20.52
C THR A 89 -38.35 -15.72 -20.53
N ARG A 90 -38.66 -15.05 -19.43
CA ARG A 90 -38.55 -13.60 -19.34
C ARG A 90 -37.10 -13.10 -19.44
N LEU A 91 -36.16 -13.83 -18.85
CA LEU A 91 -34.74 -13.53 -18.95
C LEU A 91 -34.23 -13.66 -20.40
N ASN A 92 -34.78 -14.60 -21.16
CA ASN A 92 -34.51 -14.76 -22.59
C ASN A 92 -35.00 -13.60 -23.44
N GLU A 93 -36.25 -13.18 -23.21
CA GLU A 93 -36.87 -12.08 -23.92
C GLU A 93 -36.04 -10.80 -23.75
N LEU A 94 -35.64 -10.48 -22.51
CA LEU A 94 -34.78 -9.32 -22.24
C LEU A 94 -33.40 -9.44 -22.91
N ALA A 95 -32.79 -10.63 -22.92
CA ALA A 95 -31.51 -10.82 -23.61
C ALA A 95 -31.64 -10.52 -25.10
N HIS A 96 -32.75 -10.94 -25.71
CA HIS A 96 -33.02 -10.68 -27.12
C HIS A 96 -33.30 -9.19 -27.39
N GLU A 97 -34.16 -8.57 -26.57
CA GLU A 97 -34.55 -7.15 -26.66
C GLU A 97 -33.34 -6.21 -26.60
N PHE A 98 -32.39 -6.48 -25.70
CA PHE A 98 -31.20 -5.65 -25.52
C PHE A 98 -29.98 -6.13 -26.30
N HIS A 99 -30.15 -7.07 -27.23
CA HIS A 99 -29.06 -7.65 -28.04
C HIS A 99 -27.84 -8.08 -27.20
N THR A 100 -28.09 -8.72 -26.06
CA THR A 100 -27.07 -9.10 -25.07
C THR A 100 -27.24 -10.57 -24.67
N ASP A 101 -26.32 -11.09 -23.86
CA ASP A 101 -26.46 -12.42 -23.27
C ASP A 101 -27.19 -12.38 -21.91
N ARG A 102 -27.74 -13.53 -21.49
CA ARG A 102 -28.39 -13.69 -20.17
C ARG A 102 -27.43 -13.39 -19.02
N SER A 103 -26.13 -13.62 -19.19
CA SER A 103 -25.13 -13.44 -18.14
C SER A 103 -24.92 -11.95 -17.83
N ALA A 104 -24.91 -11.07 -18.83
CA ALA A 104 -24.81 -9.63 -18.68
C ALA A 104 -26.00 -9.08 -17.88
N ILE A 105 -27.22 -9.54 -18.18
CA ILE A 105 -28.43 -9.19 -17.42
C ILE A 105 -28.31 -9.65 -15.96
N VAL A 106 -27.88 -10.90 -15.73
CA VAL A 106 -27.67 -11.43 -14.37
C VAL A 106 -26.57 -10.66 -13.62
N ARG A 107 -25.52 -10.20 -14.30
CA ARG A 107 -24.47 -9.37 -13.71
C ARG A 107 -24.99 -8.00 -13.28
N VAL A 108 -25.84 -7.35 -14.08
CA VAL A 108 -26.54 -6.11 -13.71
C VAL A 108 -27.46 -6.35 -12.50
N ALA A 109 -28.24 -7.44 -12.52
CA ALA A 109 -29.11 -7.82 -11.41
C ALA A 109 -28.33 -7.98 -10.09
N LEU A 110 -27.20 -8.69 -10.14
CA LEU A 110 -26.32 -8.87 -8.99
C LEU A 110 -25.67 -7.56 -8.54
N HIS A 111 -25.33 -6.66 -9.46
CA HIS A 111 -24.78 -5.37 -9.09
C HIS A 111 -25.80 -4.54 -8.30
N ARG A 112 -27.02 -4.40 -8.81
CA ARG A 112 -28.12 -3.72 -8.11
C ARG A 112 -28.45 -4.40 -6.78
N PHE A 113 -28.38 -5.72 -6.73
CA PHE A 113 -28.56 -6.48 -5.50
C PHE A 113 -27.48 -6.19 -4.45
N HIS A 114 -26.22 -6.02 -4.87
CA HIS A 114 -25.10 -5.67 -3.98
C HIS A 114 -25.12 -4.22 -3.50
N THR A 115 -25.60 -3.29 -4.32
CA THR A 115 -25.66 -1.85 -3.99
C THR A 115 -26.95 -1.45 -3.28
N GLY A 116 -28.03 -2.21 -3.46
CA GLY A 116 -29.30 -1.95 -2.82
C GLY A 116 -29.26 -2.15 -1.29
N ALA A 117 -29.87 -1.23 -0.55
CA ALA A 117 -30.16 -1.44 0.87
C ALA A 117 -31.36 -2.38 1.02
N GLY A 118 -31.24 -3.48 1.77
CA GLY A 118 -32.37 -4.37 2.00
C GLY A 118 -32.10 -5.57 2.91
N ARG A 119 -33.18 -6.13 3.47
CA ARG A 119 -33.15 -7.42 4.17
C ARG A 119 -33.30 -8.54 3.13
N PHE A 120 -32.20 -9.21 2.81
CA PHE A 120 -32.19 -10.26 1.78
C PHE A 120 -32.45 -11.67 2.34
N ARG A 121 -32.34 -11.86 3.65
CA ARG A 121 -32.40 -13.18 4.31
C ARG A 121 -33.70 -13.93 4.05
N HIS A 122 -34.86 -13.32 4.30
CA HIS A 122 -36.15 -14.00 4.12
C HIS A 122 -36.45 -14.35 2.66
N PRO A 123 -36.25 -13.45 1.67
CA PRO A 123 -36.39 -13.81 0.27
C PRO A 123 -35.47 -14.95 -0.17
N VAL A 124 -34.20 -14.94 0.26
CA VAL A 124 -33.22 -15.96 -0.15
C VAL A 124 -33.58 -17.34 0.42
N LEU A 125 -34.04 -17.42 1.68
CA LEU A 125 -34.47 -18.69 2.28
C LEU A 125 -35.74 -19.25 1.62
N ARG A 126 -36.67 -18.39 1.19
CA ARG A 126 -37.84 -18.82 0.42
C ARG A 126 -37.45 -19.37 -0.94
N GLU A 127 -36.47 -18.75 -1.61
CA GLU A 127 -35.96 -19.23 -2.90
C GLU A 127 -35.09 -20.48 -2.83
N ASP A 128 -34.59 -20.80 -1.66
CA ASP A 128 -33.88 -22.05 -1.43
C ASP A 128 -34.87 -23.24 -1.31
N ALA A 129 -36.01 -23.00 -0.66
CA ALA A 129 -37.04 -24.03 -0.43
C ALA A 129 -37.93 -24.33 -1.65
N ARG A 130 -37.70 -23.70 -2.82
CA ARG A 130 -38.53 -23.91 -4.01
C ARG A 130 -38.24 -25.24 -4.69
N THR A 131 -39.30 -25.89 -5.14
CA THR A 131 -39.26 -27.22 -5.77
C THR A 131 -39.59 -27.21 -7.27
N ASP A 132 -40.00 -26.07 -7.82
CA ASP A 132 -40.46 -25.91 -9.20
C ASP A 132 -39.37 -25.37 -10.16
N LEU A 133 -38.11 -25.50 -9.78
CA LEU A 133 -36.93 -25.04 -10.53
C LEU A 133 -36.50 -26.10 -11.55
N THR A 134 -37.19 -26.15 -12.70
CA THR A 134 -36.99 -27.19 -13.73
C THR A 134 -36.07 -26.76 -14.88
N CYS A 135 -35.82 -25.45 -15.05
CA CYS A 135 -35.04 -24.91 -16.17
C CYS A 135 -33.61 -24.62 -15.73
N ARG A 136 -32.66 -25.47 -16.13
CA ARG A 136 -31.23 -25.28 -15.83
C ARG A 136 -30.56 -24.40 -16.88
N THR A 137 -29.97 -23.30 -16.45
CA THR A 137 -29.15 -22.41 -17.32
C THR A 137 -27.75 -22.24 -16.76
N ARG A 138 -26.77 -21.99 -17.64
CA ARG A 138 -25.40 -21.65 -17.25
C ARG A 138 -25.26 -20.13 -17.31
N VAL A 139 -24.73 -19.52 -16.23
CA VAL A 139 -24.46 -18.08 -16.18
C VAL A 139 -22.98 -17.85 -15.86
N TYR A 140 -22.42 -16.85 -16.52
CA TYR A 140 -21.00 -16.48 -16.38
C TYR A 140 -20.88 -15.23 -15.52
N LEU A 141 -20.32 -15.41 -14.32
CA LEU A 141 -20.27 -14.37 -13.30
C LEU A 141 -18.84 -14.08 -12.86
N ASN A 142 -18.59 -12.85 -12.41
CA ASN A 142 -17.30 -12.49 -11.86
C ASN A 142 -17.04 -13.21 -10.54
N ARG A 143 -15.85 -13.82 -10.42
CA ARG A 143 -15.43 -14.48 -9.19
C ARG A 143 -15.43 -13.53 -7.98
N SER A 144 -15.08 -12.26 -8.18
CA SER A 144 -15.14 -11.23 -7.13
C SER A 144 -16.57 -10.90 -6.68
N THR A 145 -17.54 -10.89 -7.61
CA THR A 145 -18.97 -10.71 -7.31
C THR A 145 -19.51 -11.91 -6.53
N LEU A 146 -19.10 -13.13 -6.89
CA LEU A 146 -19.46 -14.35 -6.15
C LEU A 146 -18.89 -14.35 -4.73
N VAL A 147 -17.60 -14.02 -4.56
CA VAL A 147 -17.00 -13.93 -3.22
C VAL A 147 -17.67 -12.86 -2.35
N ARG A 148 -18.07 -11.72 -2.94
CA ARG A 148 -18.85 -10.71 -2.21
C ARG A 148 -20.22 -11.24 -1.82
N LEU A 149 -20.88 -11.99 -2.70
CA LEU A 149 -22.17 -12.61 -2.45
C LEU A 149 -22.09 -13.67 -1.34
N GLU A 150 -21.10 -14.56 -1.39
CA GLU A 150 -20.82 -15.55 -0.35
C GLU A 150 -20.54 -14.88 1.02
N LYS A 151 -19.79 -13.77 1.04
CA LYS A 151 -19.57 -12.98 2.27
C LYS A 151 -20.85 -12.31 2.79
N LEU A 152 -21.72 -11.85 1.89
CA LEU A 152 -22.98 -11.23 2.25
C LEU A 152 -23.96 -12.26 2.82
N ILE A 153 -24.00 -13.45 2.25
CA ILE A 153 -24.89 -14.54 2.68
C ILE A 153 -24.38 -15.19 3.97
N SER A 154 -23.09 -15.48 4.10
CA SER A 154 -22.51 -16.08 5.32
C SER A 154 -22.72 -15.23 6.58
N ARG A 155 -22.85 -13.90 6.44
CA ARG A 155 -23.24 -13.00 7.54
C ARG A 155 -24.70 -13.14 7.97
N ASN A 156 -25.55 -13.75 7.14
CA ASN A 156 -27.00 -13.79 7.28
C ASN A 156 -27.57 -15.23 7.38
N GLY A 157 -26.72 -16.25 7.51
CA GLY A 157 -27.10 -17.66 7.55
C GLY A 157 -26.72 -18.37 6.24
N ASP A 158 -26.26 -19.62 6.33
CA ASP A 158 -25.71 -20.43 5.23
C ASP A 158 -26.76 -20.81 4.17
N ALA A 159 -27.30 -19.83 3.43
CA ALA A 159 -28.13 -20.09 2.27
C ALA A 159 -27.26 -20.28 1.01
N PRO A 160 -27.69 -21.08 0.01
CA PRO A 160 -26.89 -21.30 -1.17
C PRO A 160 -26.85 -20.05 -2.06
N THR A 161 -25.67 -19.81 -2.63
CA THR A 161 -25.37 -18.67 -3.53
C THR A 161 -26.34 -18.62 -4.73
N ALA A 162 -26.83 -19.77 -5.20
CA ALA A 162 -27.79 -19.87 -6.28
C ALA A 162 -29.15 -19.22 -5.95
N ALA A 163 -29.66 -19.39 -4.73
CA ALA A 163 -30.92 -18.78 -4.30
C ALA A 163 -30.81 -17.25 -4.27
N ALA A 164 -29.66 -16.70 -3.85
CA ALA A 164 -29.44 -15.26 -3.89
C ALA A 164 -29.33 -14.70 -5.31
N ILE A 165 -28.73 -15.46 -6.24
CA ILE A 165 -28.73 -15.10 -7.66
C ILE A 165 -30.17 -15.08 -8.20
N ARG A 166 -31.00 -16.07 -7.86
CA ARG A 166 -32.43 -16.10 -8.25
C ARG A 166 -33.20 -14.87 -7.73
N VAL A 167 -33.03 -14.53 -6.45
CA VAL A 167 -33.67 -13.34 -5.87
C VAL A 167 -33.22 -12.07 -6.60
N ALA A 168 -31.93 -11.93 -6.90
CA ALA A 168 -31.41 -10.78 -7.62
C ALA A 168 -32.03 -10.68 -9.02
N VAL A 169 -32.10 -11.79 -9.76
CA VAL A 169 -32.71 -11.85 -11.08
C VAL A 169 -34.19 -11.47 -11.00
N ARG A 170 -34.98 -12.06 -10.11
CA ARG A 170 -36.40 -11.72 -10.02
C ARG A 170 -36.66 -10.27 -9.65
N ARG A 171 -35.90 -9.70 -8.72
CA ARG A 171 -36.02 -8.26 -8.40
C ARG A 171 -35.77 -7.37 -9.62
N LEU A 172 -34.83 -7.77 -10.48
CA LEU A 172 -34.59 -7.07 -11.74
C LEU A 172 -35.75 -7.29 -12.73
N LEU A 173 -36.29 -8.50 -12.84
CA LEU A 173 -37.43 -8.76 -13.72
C LEU A 173 -38.70 -8.04 -13.28
N ASP A 174 -38.95 -7.97 -11.96
CA ASP A 174 -40.08 -7.27 -11.35
C ASP A 174 -39.94 -5.75 -11.51
N ASN A 175 -38.71 -5.24 -11.48
CA ASN A 175 -38.41 -3.82 -11.69
C ASN A 175 -37.14 -3.64 -12.55
N PRO A 176 -37.27 -3.66 -13.89
CA PRO A 176 -36.13 -3.59 -14.80
C PRO A 176 -35.42 -2.24 -14.77
N GLY A 177 -36.09 -1.15 -14.36
CA GLY A 177 -35.50 0.19 -14.37
C GLY A 177 -34.93 0.54 -15.75
N ASP A 178 -33.90 1.40 -15.79
CA ASP A 178 -33.19 1.72 -17.04
C ASP A 178 -32.08 0.70 -17.32
N LEU A 179 -32.46 -0.42 -17.96
CA LEU A 179 -31.51 -1.45 -18.37
C LEU A 179 -30.58 -0.97 -19.49
N ALA A 180 -31.03 -0.03 -20.33
CA ALA A 180 -30.28 0.49 -21.47
C ALA A 180 -29.05 1.29 -21.01
N ALA A 181 -29.18 2.07 -19.94
CA ALA A 181 -28.04 2.77 -19.32
C ALA A 181 -27.12 1.82 -18.54
N ASP A 182 -27.69 0.81 -17.89
CA ASP A 182 -26.95 -0.09 -17.00
C ASP A 182 -26.11 -1.14 -17.74
N LEU A 183 -26.56 -1.66 -18.89
CA LEU A 183 -25.80 -2.65 -19.65
C LEU A 183 -24.42 -2.16 -20.13
N PRO A 184 -24.27 -0.99 -20.78
CA PRO A 184 -22.97 -0.47 -21.18
C PRO A 184 -22.12 -0.07 -19.97
N THR A 185 -22.74 0.43 -18.91
CA THR A 185 -22.02 0.99 -17.76
C THR A 185 -21.60 -0.09 -16.75
N ILE A 186 -22.49 -1.02 -16.41
CA ILE A 186 -22.29 -2.04 -15.38
C ILE A 186 -21.98 -3.38 -16.02
N GLY A 187 -22.69 -3.77 -17.08
CA GLY A 187 -22.44 -5.04 -17.78
C GLY A 187 -21.00 -5.09 -18.28
N ALA A 188 -20.61 -4.13 -19.13
CA ALA A 188 -19.27 -4.09 -19.74
C ALA A 188 -18.15 -3.76 -18.74
N SER A 189 -18.36 -2.79 -17.82
CA SER A 189 -17.31 -2.45 -16.84
C SER A 189 -17.04 -3.56 -15.83
N ARG A 190 -18.03 -4.40 -15.55
CA ARG A 190 -17.85 -5.58 -14.70
C ARG A 190 -17.22 -6.72 -15.46
N ASP A 191 -17.21 -6.72 -16.78
CA ASP A 191 -16.51 -7.75 -17.57
C ASP A 191 -14.99 -7.54 -17.62
N LEU A 192 -14.54 -6.35 -17.20
CA LEU A 192 -13.15 -5.95 -17.18
C LEU A 192 -12.67 -5.66 -15.75
N THR A 193 -11.45 -6.08 -15.43
CA THR A 193 -10.76 -5.59 -14.24
C THR A 193 -10.57 -4.07 -14.36
N PRO A 194 -10.55 -3.31 -13.24
CA PRO A 194 -10.23 -1.90 -13.28
C PRO A 194 -8.88 -1.65 -13.96
N GLU A 195 -8.79 -0.60 -14.76
CA GLU A 195 -7.52 -0.18 -15.33
C GLU A 195 -6.51 0.12 -14.23
N THR A 196 -5.36 -0.55 -14.27
CA THR A 196 -4.29 -0.34 -13.30
C THR A 196 -3.50 0.90 -13.68
N LEU A 197 -3.91 2.04 -13.13
CA LEU A 197 -3.27 3.33 -13.35
C LEU A 197 -2.30 3.66 -12.21
N GLY A 198 -1.11 4.14 -12.56
CA GLY A 198 -0.09 4.58 -11.64
C GLY A 198 -0.38 5.96 -11.02
N PRO A 199 0.55 6.47 -10.19
CA PRO A 199 0.39 7.74 -9.50
C PRO A 199 0.25 8.92 -10.48
N ARG A 200 -0.55 9.91 -10.07
CA ARG A 200 -0.77 11.17 -10.81
C ARG A 200 0.57 11.83 -11.13
N THR A 201 0.75 12.17 -12.39
CA THR A 201 1.92 12.87 -12.91
C THR A 201 1.45 14.17 -13.54
N ASN A 202 1.89 15.30 -12.99
CA ASN A 202 1.49 16.61 -13.47
C ASN A 202 2.40 16.99 -14.64
N VAL A 203 1.81 17.14 -15.83
CA VAL A 203 2.51 17.60 -17.02
C VAL A 203 1.90 18.89 -17.50
N HIS A 204 2.79 19.75 -17.95
CA HIS A 204 2.55 21.13 -18.25
C HIS A 204 2.46 21.25 -19.78
N PHE A 205 1.31 21.71 -20.30
CA PHE A 205 1.02 21.95 -21.71
C PHE A 205 0.71 23.43 -21.96
N ASP A 206 1.13 23.96 -23.10
CA ASP A 206 0.66 25.26 -23.59
C ASP A 206 -0.82 25.20 -23.98
N ASP A 207 -1.47 26.36 -24.03
CA ASP A 207 -2.92 26.46 -24.23
C ASP A 207 -3.32 25.98 -25.64
N GLU A 208 -2.51 26.24 -26.67
CA GLU A 208 -2.76 25.76 -28.03
C GLU A 208 -2.79 24.21 -28.08
N LEU A 209 -1.78 23.56 -27.50
CA LEU A 209 -1.72 22.10 -27.43
C LEU A 209 -2.87 21.52 -26.61
N ARG A 210 -3.32 22.23 -25.58
CA ARG A 210 -4.48 21.82 -24.78
C ARG A 210 -5.76 21.86 -25.59
N ASP A 211 -6.01 22.95 -26.29
CA ASP A 211 -7.23 23.17 -27.08
C ASP A 211 -7.33 22.17 -28.24
N GLN A 212 -6.19 21.85 -28.88
CA GLN A 212 -6.12 20.82 -29.91
C GLN A 212 -6.48 19.43 -29.37
N LEU A 213 -5.97 19.07 -28.18
CA LEU A 213 -6.31 17.80 -27.54
C LEU A 213 -7.77 17.73 -27.08
N ASP A 214 -8.33 18.83 -26.56
CA ASP A 214 -9.74 18.91 -26.17
C ASP A 214 -10.67 18.79 -27.37
N THR A 215 -10.33 19.44 -28.49
CA THR A 215 -11.08 19.35 -29.74
C THR A 215 -11.07 17.92 -30.28
N LEU A 216 -9.91 17.26 -30.28
CA LEU A 216 -9.80 15.87 -30.73
C LEU A 216 -10.54 14.90 -29.78
N ALA A 217 -10.45 15.12 -28.48
CA ALA A 217 -11.14 14.32 -27.47
C ALA A 217 -12.67 14.40 -27.63
N GLY A 218 -13.21 15.61 -27.82
CA GLY A 218 -14.63 15.83 -28.06
C GLY A 218 -15.14 15.17 -29.36
N ARG A 219 -14.33 15.16 -30.42
CA ARG A 219 -14.67 14.47 -31.69
C ARG A 219 -14.72 12.95 -31.57
N LEU A 220 -13.97 12.37 -30.63
CA LEU A 220 -13.78 10.92 -30.51
C LEU A 220 -14.52 10.29 -29.33
N ASP A 221 -15.36 11.06 -28.62
CA ASP A 221 -15.99 10.66 -27.36
C ASP A 221 -14.94 10.01 -26.41
N SER A 222 -13.87 10.76 -26.18
CA SER A 222 -12.70 10.37 -25.41
C SER A 222 -12.33 11.48 -24.44
N ASP A 223 -11.45 11.18 -23.48
CA ASP A 223 -10.85 12.19 -22.63
C ASP A 223 -9.37 12.45 -22.99
N ARG A 224 -8.84 13.60 -22.54
CA ARG A 224 -7.43 13.98 -22.71
C ARG A 224 -6.48 12.92 -22.15
N ALA A 225 -6.82 12.28 -21.03
CA ALA A 225 -5.93 11.31 -20.40
C ALA A 225 -5.83 10.01 -21.22
N GLU A 226 -6.90 9.59 -21.89
CA GLU A 226 -6.92 8.46 -22.81
C GLU A 226 -6.11 8.74 -24.06
N LEU A 227 -6.27 9.93 -24.66
CA LEU A 227 -5.43 10.36 -25.78
C LEU A 227 -3.95 10.42 -25.38
N MET A 228 -3.62 10.93 -24.19
CA MET A 228 -2.23 10.96 -23.72
C MET A 228 -1.66 9.56 -23.46
N ARG A 229 -2.47 8.61 -23.00
CA ARG A 229 -2.06 7.19 -22.87
C ARG A 229 -1.80 6.56 -24.24
N LEU A 230 -2.62 6.86 -25.23
CA LEU A 230 -2.40 6.43 -26.61
C LEU A 230 -1.11 7.03 -27.19
N ALA A 231 -0.92 8.35 -27.04
CA ALA A 231 0.28 9.06 -27.46
C ALA A 231 1.55 8.46 -26.84
N ALA A 232 1.53 8.18 -25.53
CA ALA A 232 2.61 7.53 -24.83
C ALA A 232 2.94 6.13 -25.40
N ARG A 233 1.92 5.32 -25.68
CA ARG A 233 2.11 3.98 -26.26
C ARG A 233 2.69 4.06 -27.67
N GLN A 234 2.19 4.96 -28.51
CA GLN A 234 2.71 5.16 -29.87
C GLN A 234 4.16 5.66 -29.84
N LEU A 235 4.50 6.58 -28.93
CA LEU A 235 5.87 7.05 -28.75
C LEU A 235 6.82 5.91 -28.35
N LEU A 236 6.40 5.06 -27.40
CA LEU A 236 7.19 3.90 -26.97
C LEU A 236 7.32 2.83 -28.07
N ALA A 237 6.31 2.70 -28.94
CA ALA A 237 6.36 1.79 -30.08
C ALA A 237 7.30 2.31 -31.20
N ASN A 238 7.45 3.63 -31.34
CA ASN A 238 8.34 4.24 -32.32
C ASN A 238 9.18 5.40 -31.70
N PRO A 239 10.26 5.05 -30.98
CA PRO A 239 11.07 6.03 -30.24
C PRO A 239 12.14 6.72 -31.09
N ARG A 240 11.90 6.96 -32.39
CA ARG A 240 12.88 7.61 -33.27
C ARG A 240 12.95 9.12 -33.04
N ASP A 241 14.13 9.70 -33.26
CA ASP A 241 14.41 11.15 -33.28
C ASP A 241 14.02 11.90 -32.00
N LEU A 242 14.09 11.24 -30.84
CA LEU A 242 13.62 11.80 -29.58
C LEU A 242 14.56 12.86 -28.99
N ASP A 243 15.88 12.68 -29.11
CA ASP A 243 16.84 13.65 -28.60
C ASP A 243 16.65 15.03 -29.22
N GLN A 244 16.50 15.07 -30.54
CA GLN A 244 16.26 16.30 -31.29
C GLN A 244 14.87 16.86 -30.98
N ALA A 245 13.81 16.05 -31.10
CA ALA A 245 12.43 16.51 -30.88
C ALA A 245 12.20 17.04 -29.46
N VAL A 246 12.77 16.38 -28.43
CA VAL A 246 12.68 16.84 -27.04
C VAL A 246 13.47 18.11 -26.82
N THR A 247 14.63 18.24 -27.47
CA THR A 247 15.46 19.44 -27.38
C THR A 247 14.77 20.64 -28.04
N GLU A 248 14.17 20.46 -29.22
CA GLU A 248 13.35 21.47 -29.91
C GLU A 248 12.12 21.84 -29.07
N GLU A 249 11.45 20.87 -28.44
CA GLU A 249 10.30 21.13 -27.57
C GLU A 249 10.68 21.87 -26.27
N ILE A 250 11.90 21.71 -25.78
CA ILE A 250 12.42 22.48 -24.63
C ILE A 250 12.72 23.94 -25.04
N TYR A 251 13.16 24.15 -26.29
CA TYR A 251 13.63 25.44 -26.80
C TYR A 251 12.68 26.11 -27.79
N ARG A 252 11.40 25.71 -27.81
CA ARG A 252 10.38 26.18 -28.76
C ARG A 252 10.10 27.69 -28.72
N GLY A 253 10.53 28.40 -27.67
CA GLY A 253 10.43 29.86 -27.59
C GLY A 253 11.63 30.56 -28.25
N ASP A 254 11.41 31.21 -29.39
CA ASP A 254 12.46 31.87 -30.19
C ASP A 254 13.26 32.92 -29.41
N ALA A 255 12.66 33.59 -28.43
CA ALA A 255 13.28 34.69 -27.69
C ALA A 255 14.53 34.32 -26.86
N ASN A 256 14.76 33.03 -26.55
CA ASN A 256 15.87 32.59 -25.67
C ASN A 256 16.64 31.36 -26.19
N ARG A 257 16.35 30.88 -27.40
CA ARG A 257 16.91 29.65 -27.99
C ARG A 257 18.44 29.70 -28.08
N ASP A 258 18.98 30.78 -28.64
CA ASP A 258 20.43 30.91 -28.87
C ASP A 258 21.23 31.04 -27.56
N LEU A 259 20.69 31.77 -26.57
CA LEU A 259 21.32 31.96 -25.26
C LEU A 259 21.35 30.66 -24.44
N LEU A 260 20.31 29.82 -24.56
CA LEU A 260 20.24 28.53 -23.88
C LEU A 260 21.11 27.47 -24.55
N ILE A 261 21.15 27.42 -25.88
CA ILE A 261 22.05 26.55 -26.64
C ILE A 261 23.51 26.90 -26.28
N ALA A 262 23.90 28.18 -26.37
CA ALA A 262 25.25 28.62 -26.03
C ALA A 262 25.66 28.26 -24.60
N ARG A 263 24.73 28.32 -23.64
CA ARG A 263 24.99 27.93 -22.24
C ARG A 263 25.17 26.42 -22.07
N ASN A 264 24.40 25.61 -22.80
CA ASN A 264 24.48 24.17 -22.72
C ASN A 264 25.77 23.65 -23.37
N THR A 265 26.17 24.24 -24.50
CA THR A 265 27.46 23.98 -25.15
C THR A 265 28.62 24.31 -24.21
N ARG A 266 28.59 25.47 -23.53
CA ARG A 266 29.61 25.84 -22.53
C ARG A 266 29.74 24.82 -21.40
N ARG A 267 28.62 24.28 -20.90
CA ARG A 267 28.62 23.25 -19.85
C ARG A 267 29.19 21.92 -20.33
N GLN A 268 28.88 21.50 -21.56
CA GLN A 268 29.43 20.29 -22.15
C GLN A 268 30.93 20.40 -22.39
N THR A 269 31.43 21.54 -22.89
CA THR A 269 32.88 21.80 -22.97
C THR A 269 33.55 21.84 -21.60
N ALA A 270 32.90 22.39 -20.57
CA ALA A 270 33.45 22.39 -19.22
C ALA A 270 33.52 20.98 -18.60
N ALA A 271 32.53 20.12 -18.88
CA ALA A 271 32.52 18.72 -18.46
C ALA A 271 33.55 17.88 -19.23
N ALA A 272 33.72 18.12 -20.53
CA ALA A 272 34.75 17.48 -21.34
C ALA A 272 36.17 17.88 -20.89
N ASN A 273 36.39 19.17 -20.58
CA ASN A 273 37.68 19.66 -20.08
C ASN A 273 38.01 19.14 -18.66
N GLN A 274 37.02 18.77 -17.85
CA GLN A 274 37.23 18.11 -16.56
C GLN A 274 37.64 16.63 -16.72
N ALA A 275 37.27 15.96 -17.81
CA ALA A 275 37.63 14.57 -18.08
C ALA A 275 39.09 14.40 -18.57
N THR A 276 39.69 15.46 -19.12
CA THR A 276 41.07 15.46 -19.66
C THR A 276 42.13 16.02 -18.70
N ALA A 277 41.77 16.46 -17.50
CA ALA A 277 42.73 16.99 -16.52
C ALA A 277 43.30 15.88 -15.60
N ALA A 278 44.63 15.74 -15.59
CA ALA A 278 45.37 14.87 -14.67
C ALA A 278 45.08 15.22 -13.19
N PRO A 279 45.20 14.27 -12.24
CA PRO A 279 44.61 14.40 -10.91
C PRO A 279 45.38 15.44 -10.08
N ALA A 280 44.82 16.64 -9.96
CA ALA A 280 45.31 17.63 -9.02
C ALA A 280 44.96 17.20 -7.58
N VAL A 281 45.97 17.28 -6.71
CA VAL A 281 45.92 17.18 -5.24
C VAL A 281 44.58 17.67 -4.69
N ARG A 282 43.91 16.81 -3.91
CA ARG A 282 42.61 17.06 -3.27
C ARG A 282 42.61 18.37 -2.48
N LYS A 283 42.24 19.47 -3.14
CA LYS A 283 41.80 20.71 -2.48
C LYS A 283 40.46 20.41 -1.82
N ALA A 284 40.38 20.67 -0.52
CA ALA A 284 39.16 20.53 0.26
C ALA A 284 37.99 21.30 -0.39
N PRO A 285 36.77 20.75 -0.41
CA PRO A 285 35.62 21.40 -1.03
C PRO A 285 35.29 22.71 -0.28
N SER A 286 35.18 23.80 -1.04
CA SER A 286 34.72 25.11 -0.53
C SER A 286 33.27 25.06 -0.04
N PRO A 287 32.89 25.91 0.94
CA PRO A 287 31.76 25.69 1.85
C PRO A 287 30.40 26.19 1.33
N GLN A 288 30.04 25.91 0.07
CA GLN A 288 28.75 26.34 -0.52
C GLN A 288 27.79 25.19 -0.88
N GLY A 289 28.11 23.94 -0.49
CA GLY A 289 27.20 22.80 -0.59
C GLY A 289 26.38 22.58 0.70
N ASN A 290 25.26 21.84 0.60
CA ASN A 290 24.50 21.40 1.79
C ASN A 290 25.44 20.63 2.73
N PRO A 291 25.70 21.13 3.96
CA PRO A 291 26.72 20.55 4.85
C PRO A 291 26.43 19.12 5.31
N PHE A 292 25.19 18.65 5.12
CA PHE A 292 24.74 17.32 5.49
C PHE A 292 24.58 16.39 4.28
N GLY A 293 25.12 16.77 3.10
CA GLY A 293 25.10 15.97 1.88
C GLY A 293 23.70 15.75 1.28
N LYS A 294 23.53 14.64 0.55
CA LYS A 294 22.27 14.33 -0.16
C LYS A 294 21.29 13.62 0.79
N ARG A 295 19.99 13.70 0.47
CA ARG A 295 18.94 12.98 1.22
C ARG A 295 18.86 11.53 0.75
N HIS A 296 18.95 10.61 1.71
CA HIS A 296 18.78 9.19 1.52
C HIS A 296 17.50 8.73 2.21
N VAL A 297 16.72 7.90 1.53
CA VAL A 297 15.42 7.44 2.03
C VAL A 297 15.59 6.04 2.62
N PHE A 298 15.26 5.90 3.89
CA PHE A 298 15.27 4.62 4.59
C PHE A 298 13.85 4.21 4.98
N ARG A 299 13.58 2.90 5.01
CA ARG A 299 12.27 2.35 5.38
C ARG A 299 12.30 1.84 6.82
N PHE A 300 11.34 2.26 7.64
CA PHE A 300 11.17 1.78 9.02
C PHE A 300 9.75 1.26 9.21
N ASP A 301 9.51 0.46 10.24
CA ASP A 301 8.16 0.22 10.73
C ASP A 301 7.55 1.53 11.30
N GLU A 302 6.24 1.70 11.18
CA GLU A 302 5.54 2.88 11.70
C GLU A 302 5.74 3.05 13.22
N ASP A 303 5.90 1.97 14.00
CA ASP A 303 6.16 2.07 15.45
C ASP A 303 7.54 2.65 15.74
N THR A 304 8.59 2.14 15.09
CA THR A 304 9.96 2.68 15.18
C THR A 304 10.02 4.10 14.67
N LYS A 305 9.37 4.43 13.56
CA LYS A 305 9.31 5.82 13.09
C LYS A 305 8.64 6.72 14.11
N ARG A 306 7.46 6.34 14.63
CA ARG A 306 6.74 7.11 15.65
C ARG A 306 7.61 7.34 16.88
N ARG A 307 8.27 6.30 17.40
CA ARG A 307 9.16 6.42 18.57
C ARG A 307 10.37 7.31 18.29
N LEU A 308 10.92 7.27 17.07
CA LEU A 308 11.99 8.18 16.66
C LEU A 308 11.50 9.63 16.54
N GLU A 309 10.26 9.84 16.10
CA GLU A 309 9.62 11.15 16.04
C GLU A 309 9.36 11.69 17.45
N GLU A 310 8.80 10.88 18.35
CA GLU A 310 8.58 11.21 19.77
C GLU A 310 9.90 11.58 20.47
N LEU A 311 10.95 10.76 20.31
CA LEU A 311 12.27 11.06 20.87
C LEU A 311 12.91 12.28 20.20
N ALA A 312 12.70 12.51 18.90
CA ALA A 312 13.23 13.68 18.22
C ALA A 312 12.49 14.96 18.63
N ASP A 313 11.20 14.89 18.93
CA ASP A 313 10.35 16.02 19.33
C ASP A 313 10.70 16.54 20.72
N GLU A 314 11.25 15.71 21.61
CA GLU A 314 11.89 16.13 22.86
C GLU A 314 13.01 17.14 22.63
N TYR A 315 13.71 17.00 21.49
CA TYR A 315 14.75 17.93 21.07
C TYR A 315 14.19 19.02 20.14
N GLY A 316 13.10 18.78 19.41
CA GLY A 316 12.35 19.75 18.60
C GLY A 316 11.98 19.24 17.19
N PRO A 317 11.07 19.91 16.46
CA PRO A 317 10.46 19.36 15.26
C PRO A 317 11.47 19.10 14.12
N ARG A 318 11.28 17.98 13.41
CA ARG A 318 12.05 17.54 12.23
C ARG A 318 13.51 17.13 12.49
N ARG A 319 13.82 16.66 13.70
CA ARG A 319 15.19 16.27 14.10
C ARG A 319 15.53 14.78 13.95
N VAL A 320 14.61 13.97 13.43
CA VAL A 320 14.81 12.53 13.16
C VAL A 320 16.06 12.27 12.32
N SER A 321 16.36 13.13 11.34
CA SER A 321 17.57 13.00 10.52
C SER A 321 18.86 13.24 11.33
N ALA A 322 18.87 14.14 12.31
CA ALA A 322 20.04 14.37 13.16
C ALA A 322 20.21 13.22 14.15
N LEU A 323 19.09 12.76 14.73
CA LEU A 323 19.05 11.60 15.61
C LEU A 323 19.66 10.37 14.93
N LEU A 324 19.19 10.04 13.72
CA LEU A 324 19.72 8.90 12.97
C LEU A 324 21.20 9.05 12.61
N ARG A 325 21.68 10.25 12.28
CA ARG A 325 23.12 10.49 12.07
C ARG A 325 23.95 10.22 13.33
N VAL A 326 23.47 10.63 14.51
CA VAL A 326 24.13 10.33 15.80
C VAL A 326 24.20 8.83 16.05
N GLY A 327 23.14 8.08 15.76
CA GLY A 327 23.14 6.61 15.89
C GLY A 327 24.08 5.94 14.92
N ILE A 328 24.10 6.38 13.66
CA ILE A 328 25.01 5.85 12.63
C ILE A 328 26.46 6.06 13.07
N ARG A 329 26.82 7.27 13.53
CA ARG A 329 28.18 7.56 14.04
C ARG A 329 28.53 6.70 15.26
N ARG A 330 27.58 6.48 16.19
CA ARG A 330 27.77 5.56 17.34
C ARG A 330 27.96 4.12 16.88
N LEU A 331 27.24 3.67 15.86
CA LEU A 331 27.34 2.32 15.33
C LEU A 331 28.69 2.10 14.64
N ILE A 332 29.14 3.05 13.83
CA ILE A 332 30.46 3.01 13.17
C ILE A 332 31.59 2.95 14.19
N GLY A 333 31.49 3.72 15.28
CA GLY A 333 32.48 3.70 16.37
C GLY A 333 32.33 2.53 17.35
N SER A 334 31.33 1.64 17.18
CA SER A 334 31.10 0.55 18.13
C SER A 334 31.92 -0.69 17.79
N PRO A 335 32.73 -1.22 18.74
CA PRO A 335 33.47 -2.47 18.52
C PRO A 335 32.58 -3.72 18.58
N ARG A 336 31.30 -3.59 18.95
CA ARG A 336 30.33 -4.70 19.05
C ARG A 336 29.26 -4.71 17.95
N ALA A 337 29.47 -3.93 16.88
CA ALA A 337 28.48 -3.75 15.82
C ALA A 337 28.12 -5.06 15.10
N ASP A 338 29.06 -6.01 15.02
CA ASP A 338 28.90 -7.36 14.49
C ASP A 338 27.98 -8.23 15.37
N VAL A 339 28.21 -8.24 16.69
CA VAL A 339 27.41 -8.99 17.67
C VAL A 339 25.98 -8.44 17.72
N ASP A 340 25.84 -7.11 17.73
CA ASP A 340 24.54 -6.44 17.76
C ASP A 340 23.74 -6.70 16.46
N LEU A 341 24.42 -6.69 15.31
CA LEU A 341 23.80 -7.02 14.02
C LEU A 341 23.39 -8.49 13.94
N ALA A 342 24.23 -9.42 14.40
CA ALA A 342 23.91 -10.85 14.45
C ALA A 342 22.70 -11.12 15.35
N GLN A 343 22.62 -10.46 16.50
CA GLN A 343 21.48 -10.57 17.41
C GLN A 343 20.20 -9.99 16.78
N ALA A 344 20.28 -8.82 16.14
CA ALA A 344 19.14 -8.22 15.44
C ALA A 344 18.63 -9.10 14.29
N ARG A 345 19.54 -9.74 13.53
CA ARG A 345 19.20 -10.70 12.47
C ARG A 345 18.51 -11.94 13.01
N ARG A 346 18.95 -12.49 14.15
CA ARG A 346 18.29 -13.64 14.80
C ARG A 346 16.86 -13.31 15.22
N VAL A 347 16.67 -12.16 15.87
CA VAL A 347 15.34 -11.67 16.28
C VAL A 347 14.44 -11.41 15.06
N ALA A 348 14.97 -10.79 14.01
CA ALA A 348 14.21 -10.52 12.78
C ALA A 348 13.90 -11.79 11.96
N ALA A 349 14.80 -12.77 11.93
CA ALA A 349 14.58 -14.05 11.26
C ALA A 349 13.52 -14.89 11.98
N GLN A 350 13.51 -14.88 13.31
CA GLN A 350 12.45 -15.50 14.12
C GLN A 350 11.09 -14.83 13.90
N ALA A 351 11.06 -13.49 13.76
CA ALA A 351 9.83 -12.75 13.47
C ALA A 351 9.31 -12.91 12.03
N ARG A 352 10.17 -13.12 11.03
CA ARG A 352 9.80 -13.24 9.60
C ARG A 352 9.37 -14.65 9.16
N ALA A 353 9.59 -15.67 9.98
CA ALA A 353 9.45 -17.06 9.56
C ALA A 353 8.00 -17.57 9.39
N LEU A 354 6.95 -16.83 9.77
CA LEU A 354 5.57 -17.36 9.76
C LEU A 354 4.50 -16.31 9.40
N PRO A 355 3.55 -16.59 8.50
CA PRO A 355 2.35 -15.75 8.29
C PRO A 355 1.30 -15.98 9.39
N HIS A 356 0.37 -15.04 9.62
CA HIS A 356 -0.61 -15.09 10.73
C HIS A 356 -2.06 -15.01 10.25
N ASP A 357 -2.92 -15.76 10.93
CA ASP A 357 -4.37 -15.67 10.81
C ASP A 357 -4.99 -15.04 12.06
N LEU A 358 -5.79 -13.99 11.86
CA LEU A 358 -6.53 -13.30 12.92
C LEU A 358 -7.76 -14.12 13.34
N VAL A 359 -7.83 -14.48 14.61
CA VAL A 359 -9.00 -15.14 15.24
C VAL A 359 -9.65 -14.17 16.22
N THR A 360 -10.97 -13.98 16.10
CA THR A 360 -11.74 -13.20 17.07
C THR A 360 -12.33 -14.15 18.12
N LEU A 361 -11.77 -14.13 19.33
CA LEU A 361 -12.30 -14.83 20.49
C LEU A 361 -13.43 -13.99 21.12
N LYS A 362 -14.51 -14.62 21.57
CA LYS A 362 -15.52 -13.97 22.40
C LYS A 362 -15.57 -14.64 23.75
N LEU A 363 -15.55 -13.85 24.84
CA LEU A 363 -15.67 -14.34 26.22
C LEU A 363 -16.90 -13.72 26.88
N ASP A 364 -17.47 -14.41 27.87
CA ASP A 364 -18.44 -13.83 28.80
C ASP A 364 -17.73 -12.83 29.74
N SER A 365 -18.46 -11.82 30.20
CA SER A 365 -17.90 -10.72 30.98
C SER A 365 -17.16 -11.13 32.27
N PRO A 366 -17.67 -12.08 33.10
CA PRO A 366 -16.91 -12.50 34.29
C PRO A 366 -15.63 -13.27 33.94
N THR A 367 -15.63 -14.09 32.88
CA THR A 367 -14.41 -14.75 32.40
C THR A 367 -13.41 -13.74 31.82
N ALA A 368 -13.88 -12.74 31.08
CA ALA A 368 -13.03 -11.67 30.54
C ALA A 368 -12.39 -10.82 31.64
N ALA A 369 -13.13 -10.48 32.70
CA ALA A 369 -12.61 -9.75 33.85
C ALA A 369 -11.51 -10.55 34.59
N ARG A 370 -11.72 -11.85 34.83
CA ARG A 370 -10.70 -12.74 35.42
C ARG A 370 -9.46 -12.85 34.53
N PHE A 371 -9.65 -12.92 33.22
CA PHE A 371 -8.57 -13.01 32.25
C PHE A 371 -7.72 -11.73 32.18
N LEU A 372 -8.37 -10.56 32.21
CA LEU A 372 -7.68 -9.27 32.25
C LEU A 372 -6.94 -9.05 33.58
N ALA A 373 -7.52 -9.48 34.71
CA ALA A 373 -6.86 -9.43 36.00
C ALA A 373 -5.61 -10.33 36.05
N LEU A 374 -5.67 -11.52 35.43
CA LEU A 374 -4.52 -12.40 35.31
C LEU A 374 -3.43 -11.79 34.40
N ALA A 375 -3.82 -11.17 33.28
CA ALA A 375 -2.91 -10.46 32.38
C ALA A 375 -2.16 -9.34 33.09
N ALA A 376 -2.90 -8.51 33.83
CA ALA A 376 -2.33 -7.42 34.62
C ALA A 376 -1.37 -7.94 35.71
N ARG A 377 -1.72 -9.02 36.40
CA ARG A 377 -0.89 -9.62 37.45
C ARG A 377 0.43 -10.18 36.92
N CYS A 378 0.44 -10.65 35.67
CA CYS A 378 1.62 -11.25 35.04
C CYS A 378 2.35 -10.30 34.09
N GLU A 379 1.98 -9.01 34.08
CA GLU A 379 2.52 -7.99 33.16
C GLU A 379 2.53 -8.43 31.68
N ALA A 380 1.59 -9.29 31.30
CA ALA A 380 1.54 -9.93 29.99
C ALA A 380 0.36 -9.39 29.17
N SER A 381 0.47 -9.39 27.84
CA SER A 381 -0.68 -9.03 27.03
C SER A 381 -1.74 -10.13 27.08
N PRO A 382 -3.04 -9.79 26.92
CA PRO A 382 -4.09 -10.79 26.77
C PRO A 382 -3.84 -11.77 25.61
N ARG A 383 -3.00 -11.41 24.63
CA ARG A 383 -2.63 -12.28 23.51
C ARG A 383 -1.61 -13.35 23.91
N ASP A 384 -0.63 -12.97 24.73
CA ASP A 384 0.41 -13.88 25.25
C ASP A 384 -0.21 -14.97 26.11
N LEU A 385 -1.18 -14.58 26.94
CA LEU A 385 -1.95 -15.53 27.72
C LEU A 385 -2.78 -16.50 26.87
N VAL A 386 -3.39 -16.05 25.76
CA VAL A 386 -4.11 -16.97 24.87
C VAL A 386 -3.13 -17.92 24.16
N ALA A 387 -1.94 -17.47 23.79
CA ALA A 387 -0.93 -18.33 23.19
C ALA A 387 -0.49 -19.44 24.17
N VAL A 388 -0.21 -19.09 25.42
CA VAL A 388 0.10 -20.06 26.48
C VAL A 388 -1.07 -21.00 26.74
N ALA A 389 -2.31 -20.48 26.81
CA ALA A 389 -3.51 -21.28 27.00
C ALA A 389 -3.68 -22.36 25.91
N VAL A 390 -3.56 -21.95 24.65
CA VAL A 390 -3.69 -22.85 23.49
C VAL A 390 -2.56 -23.86 23.44
N HIS A 391 -1.32 -23.44 23.75
CA HIS A 391 -0.17 -24.33 23.77
C HIS A 391 -0.34 -25.43 24.82
N ARG A 392 -0.66 -25.07 26.08
CA ARG A 392 -0.94 -26.03 27.16
C ARG A 392 -2.07 -26.98 26.78
N PHE A 393 -3.12 -26.44 26.16
CA PHE A 393 -4.27 -27.21 25.74
C PHE A 393 -3.93 -28.24 24.65
N LEU A 394 -3.15 -27.87 23.64
CA LEU A 394 -2.73 -28.81 22.59
C LEU A 394 -1.74 -29.86 23.10
N ALA A 395 -0.92 -29.52 24.10
CA ALA A 395 -0.03 -30.48 24.76
C ALA A 395 -0.81 -31.53 25.59
N ALA A 396 -1.93 -31.14 26.20
CA ALA A 396 -2.78 -32.01 27.01
C ALA A 396 -4.28 -31.76 26.76
N PRO A 397 -4.82 -32.22 25.61
CA PRO A 397 -6.20 -31.91 25.24
C PRO A 397 -7.23 -32.59 26.16
N GLY A 398 -6.97 -33.81 26.66
CA GLY A 398 -7.87 -34.51 27.58
C GLY A 398 -9.28 -34.77 27.00
N HIS A 399 -10.24 -35.14 27.85
CA HIS A 399 -11.64 -35.39 27.46
C HIS A 399 -12.45 -34.07 27.50
N CYS A 400 -12.51 -33.35 26.39
CA CYS A 400 -13.17 -32.04 26.31
C CYS A 400 -14.56 -32.05 25.69
N ARG A 401 -15.05 -33.18 25.16
CA ARG A 401 -16.20 -33.20 24.26
C ARG A 401 -17.46 -32.59 24.89
N THR A 402 -17.74 -32.90 26.15
CA THR A 402 -18.87 -32.32 26.90
C THR A 402 -18.68 -30.82 27.13
N ALA A 403 -17.54 -30.42 27.69
CA ALA A 403 -17.19 -29.01 27.91
C ALA A 403 -17.24 -28.17 26.62
N LEU A 404 -16.88 -28.75 25.47
CA LEU A 404 -16.95 -28.09 24.18
C LEU A 404 -18.37 -27.85 23.69
N ILE A 405 -19.25 -28.82 23.89
CA ILE A 405 -20.66 -28.72 23.54
C ILE A 405 -21.33 -27.67 24.44
N ASP A 406 -21.02 -27.66 25.74
CA ASP A 406 -21.52 -26.68 26.70
C ASP A 406 -21.03 -25.25 26.36
N GLU A 407 -19.76 -25.11 26.00
CA GLU A 407 -19.16 -23.85 25.54
C GLU A 407 -19.71 -23.34 24.21
N ALA A 408 -20.11 -24.25 23.32
CA ALA A 408 -20.75 -23.88 22.07
C ALA A 408 -22.21 -23.46 22.28
N ALA A 409 -22.88 -24.02 23.29
CA ALA A 409 -24.24 -23.68 23.68
C ALA A 409 -24.34 -22.42 24.56
N THR A 410 -23.22 -21.92 25.09
CA THR A 410 -23.21 -20.77 26.01
C THR A 410 -23.64 -19.47 25.29
N ALA A 411 -24.76 -18.89 25.73
CA ALA A 411 -25.24 -17.57 25.28
C ALA A 411 -24.62 -16.42 26.09
N GLY A 412 -24.48 -15.23 25.50
CA GLY A 412 -23.99 -14.02 26.22
C GLY A 412 -22.52 -13.63 26.00
N LEU A 413 -21.85 -14.21 25.00
CA LEU A 413 -20.46 -13.87 24.64
C LEU A 413 -20.37 -12.49 23.95
N ASN A 414 -20.12 -11.44 24.72
CA ASN A 414 -20.18 -10.06 24.25
C ASN A 414 -18.81 -9.41 24.03
N GLU A 415 -17.81 -9.77 24.83
CA GLU A 415 -16.49 -9.15 24.77
C GLU A 415 -15.60 -9.83 23.72
N LYS A 416 -15.07 -9.04 22.78
CA LYS A 416 -14.32 -9.52 21.62
C LYS A 416 -12.82 -9.28 21.78
N PHE A 417 -12.05 -10.35 21.80
CA PHE A 417 -10.58 -10.31 21.80
C PHE A 417 -10.06 -10.70 20.41
N LYS A 418 -9.19 -9.86 19.84
CA LYS A 418 -8.47 -10.19 18.59
C LYS A 418 -7.15 -10.86 18.93
N VAL A 419 -7.04 -12.13 18.56
CA VAL A 419 -5.87 -12.98 18.81
C VAL A 419 -5.25 -13.36 17.46
N SER A 420 -3.93 -13.47 17.43
CA SER A 420 -3.17 -13.96 16.28
C SER A 420 -2.74 -15.39 16.57
N LEU A 421 -3.08 -16.36 15.72
CA LEU A 421 -2.62 -17.74 15.87
C LEU A 421 -1.71 -18.13 14.71
N ARG A 422 -0.73 -19.00 14.99
CA ARG A 422 0.07 -19.64 13.93
C ARG A 422 -0.84 -20.51 13.05
N PRO A 423 -0.63 -20.55 11.72
CA PRO A 423 -1.41 -21.40 10.81
C PRO A 423 -1.33 -22.89 11.11
N SER A 424 -0.25 -23.37 11.75
CA SER A 424 -0.15 -24.76 12.24
C SER A 424 -1.08 -24.99 13.42
N VAL A 425 -0.96 -24.15 14.45
CA VAL A 425 -1.82 -24.18 15.65
C VAL A 425 -3.30 -24.05 15.28
N ARG A 426 -3.63 -23.19 14.32
CA ARG A 426 -4.99 -23.06 13.80
C ARG A 426 -5.46 -24.34 13.11
N ARG A 427 -4.63 -24.96 12.27
CA ARG A 427 -4.94 -26.25 11.64
C ARG A 427 -5.11 -27.36 12.68
N ASP A 428 -4.28 -27.38 13.71
CA ASP A 428 -4.37 -28.37 14.79
C ASP A 428 -5.68 -28.19 15.59
N ILE A 429 -6.07 -26.94 15.87
CA ILE A 429 -7.36 -26.60 16.50
C ILE A 429 -8.52 -26.99 15.58
N GLU A 430 -8.46 -26.67 14.29
CA GLU A 430 -9.51 -27.01 13.32
C GLU A 430 -9.64 -28.53 13.15
N GLN A 431 -8.53 -29.26 13.05
CA GLN A 431 -8.52 -30.72 12.97
C GLN A 431 -9.07 -31.36 14.26
N LEU A 432 -8.73 -30.81 15.43
CA LEU A 432 -9.25 -31.28 16.70
C LEU A 432 -10.74 -30.92 16.85
N ALA A 433 -11.18 -29.77 16.34
CA ALA A 433 -12.59 -29.39 16.26
C ALA A 433 -13.37 -30.37 15.38
N ASP A 434 -12.87 -30.67 14.19
CA ASP A 434 -13.51 -31.55 13.21
C ASP A 434 -13.71 -32.98 13.76
N ARG A 435 -12.74 -33.50 14.55
CA ARG A 435 -12.90 -34.77 15.29
C ARG A 435 -14.06 -34.75 16.29
N HIS A 436 -14.51 -33.57 16.69
CA HIS A 436 -15.61 -33.34 17.63
C HIS A 436 -16.84 -32.66 16.99
N GLY A 437 -16.85 -32.41 15.68
CA GLY A 437 -17.91 -31.76 14.90
C GLY A 437 -17.48 -30.45 14.21
N THR A 438 -17.99 -30.19 13.00
CA THR A 438 -17.45 -29.21 12.03
C THR A 438 -17.58 -27.71 12.38
N ARG A 439 -17.90 -27.33 13.63
CA ARG A 439 -18.20 -25.93 14.01
C ARG A 439 -17.70 -25.48 15.40
N LEU A 440 -16.67 -26.12 15.97
CA LEU A 440 -16.29 -25.92 17.40
C LEU A 440 -14.93 -25.24 17.66
N SER A 441 -14.23 -24.73 16.65
CA SER A 441 -12.87 -24.16 16.81
C SER A 441 -12.81 -22.99 17.81
N SER A 442 -13.80 -22.09 17.81
CA SER A 442 -13.86 -21.00 18.80
C SER A 442 -14.18 -21.48 20.22
N ALA A 443 -14.93 -22.57 20.36
CA ALA A 443 -15.27 -23.15 21.66
C ALA A 443 -14.04 -23.85 22.27
N LEU A 444 -13.21 -24.50 21.45
CA LEU A 444 -11.92 -25.05 21.87
C LEU A 444 -10.98 -24.01 22.47
N VAL A 445 -10.85 -22.85 21.83
CA VAL A 445 -10.00 -21.78 22.37
C VAL A 445 -10.58 -21.23 23.68
N ARG A 446 -11.91 -21.18 23.85
CA ARG A 446 -12.53 -20.81 25.13
C ARG A 446 -12.26 -21.82 26.23
N VAL A 447 -12.38 -23.12 25.95
CA VAL A 447 -12.01 -24.19 26.90
C VAL A 447 -10.54 -24.08 27.32
N ALA A 448 -9.64 -23.82 26.36
CA ALA A 448 -8.23 -23.61 26.64
C ALA A 448 -7.99 -22.42 27.59
N VAL A 449 -8.67 -21.30 27.35
CA VAL A 449 -8.60 -20.11 28.21
C VAL A 449 -9.14 -20.38 29.62
N ARG A 450 -10.28 -21.08 29.75
CA ARG A 450 -10.83 -21.44 31.07
C ARG A 450 -9.91 -22.38 31.85
N ARG A 451 -9.33 -23.38 31.20
CA ARG A 451 -8.33 -24.26 31.83
C ARG A 451 -7.10 -23.50 32.33
N LEU A 452 -6.66 -22.48 31.61
CA LEU A 452 -5.57 -21.61 32.06
C LEU A 452 -5.98 -20.80 33.30
N LEU A 453 -7.21 -20.29 33.33
CA LEU A 453 -7.74 -19.55 34.48
C LEU A 453 -7.93 -20.42 35.72
N ASP A 454 -8.23 -21.69 35.53
CA ASP A 454 -8.43 -22.65 36.62
C ASP A 454 -7.10 -23.19 37.16
N ASN A 455 -6.04 -23.26 36.33
CA ASN A 455 -4.70 -23.62 36.76
C ASN A 455 -3.60 -22.71 36.16
N PRO A 456 -3.31 -21.56 36.82
CA PRO A 456 -2.31 -20.60 36.36
C PRO A 456 -0.88 -20.91 36.81
N ALA A 457 -0.59 -22.08 37.40
CA ALA A 457 0.78 -22.44 37.84
C ALA A 457 1.79 -22.38 36.67
N ASP A 458 3.05 -22.04 36.93
CA ASP A 458 4.15 -21.92 35.94
C ASP A 458 3.98 -20.89 34.81
N LEU A 459 3.05 -19.92 34.96
CA LEU A 459 2.79 -18.92 33.94
C LEU A 459 4.00 -18.05 33.59
N ALA A 460 4.89 -17.76 34.54
CA ALA A 460 6.06 -16.92 34.32
C ALA A 460 7.07 -17.58 33.37
N SER A 461 7.36 -18.87 33.59
CA SER A 461 8.23 -19.67 32.72
C SER A 461 7.63 -19.85 31.32
N ASP A 462 6.31 -20.07 31.26
CA ASP A 462 5.62 -20.22 29.98
C ASP A 462 5.52 -18.89 29.22
N LEU A 463 5.31 -17.78 29.90
CA LEU A 463 5.35 -16.46 29.26
C LEU A 463 6.75 -16.14 28.75
N GLU A 464 7.81 -16.55 29.43
CA GLU A 464 9.20 -16.36 28.98
C GLU A 464 9.56 -17.26 27.79
N ASN A 465 9.07 -18.51 27.74
CA ASN A 465 9.48 -19.49 26.75
C ASN A 465 8.51 -19.68 25.58
N ILE A 466 7.21 -19.41 25.78
CA ILE A 466 6.14 -19.71 24.83
C ILE A 466 5.60 -18.42 24.21
N ALA A 467 5.38 -17.36 25.00
CA ALA A 467 4.87 -16.09 24.46
C ALA A 467 5.77 -15.45 23.38
N PRO A 468 7.10 -15.32 23.54
CA PRO A 468 7.96 -14.77 22.48
C PRO A 468 8.07 -15.66 21.24
N VAL A 469 7.78 -16.96 21.35
CA VAL A 469 7.68 -17.87 20.19
C VAL A 469 6.37 -17.64 19.42
N HIS A 470 5.34 -17.13 20.07
CA HIS A 470 4.02 -16.88 19.48
C HIS A 470 3.70 -15.40 19.24
N ASP A 471 4.57 -14.47 19.66
CA ASP A 471 4.43 -13.04 19.40
C ASP A 471 4.79 -12.73 17.95
N LEU A 472 3.77 -12.29 17.22
CA LEU A 472 3.71 -12.38 15.77
C LEU A 472 2.90 -11.16 15.30
N ARG A 473 3.59 -10.01 15.30
CA ARG A 473 3.07 -8.72 14.81
C ARG A 473 2.69 -8.85 13.32
N PRO A 474 1.63 -8.19 12.84
CA PRO A 474 1.43 -8.01 11.40
C PRO A 474 2.68 -7.36 10.80
N ALA A 475 3.05 -7.72 9.57
CA ALA A 475 4.11 -7.01 8.83
C ALA A 475 3.85 -5.51 8.89
N ASP A 476 4.76 -4.78 9.54
CA ASP A 476 4.58 -3.36 9.79
C ASP A 476 4.39 -2.62 8.47
N ARG A 477 3.44 -1.68 8.45
CA ARG A 477 3.39 -0.68 7.39
C ARG A 477 4.76 0.00 7.38
N THR A 478 5.41 0.02 6.22
CA THR A 478 6.73 0.62 6.10
C THR A 478 6.59 2.11 5.87
N ALA A 479 7.13 2.89 6.80
CA ALA A 479 7.19 4.33 6.76
C ALA A 479 8.53 4.80 6.16
N ARG A 480 8.48 5.86 5.36
CA ARG A 480 9.68 6.46 4.76
C ARG A 480 10.26 7.51 5.70
N VAL A 481 11.56 7.45 5.95
CA VAL A 481 12.31 8.44 6.73
C VAL A 481 13.46 8.96 5.87
N ASP A 482 13.49 10.28 5.68
CA ASP A 482 14.56 10.95 4.94
C ASP A 482 15.70 11.32 5.89
N VAL A 483 16.91 10.85 5.59
CA VAL A 483 18.13 11.15 6.34
C VAL A 483 19.13 11.83 5.42
N ALA A 484 19.55 13.03 5.76
CA ALA A 484 20.67 13.68 5.09
C ALA A 484 21.99 13.07 5.60
N LEU A 485 22.79 12.51 4.69
CA LEU A 485 24.11 11.93 4.97
C LEU A 485 25.17 12.64 4.12
N ASP A 486 26.25 13.07 4.76
CA ASP A 486 27.43 13.59 4.07
C ASP A 486 28.24 12.43 3.45
N ASP A 487 29.06 12.75 2.44
CA ASP A 487 29.78 11.74 1.65
C ASP A 487 30.78 10.94 2.51
N GLU A 488 31.31 11.53 3.58
CA GLU A 488 32.23 10.90 4.54
C GLU A 488 31.50 9.85 5.39
N LEU A 489 30.36 10.21 5.98
CA LEU A 489 29.54 9.32 6.80
C LEU A 489 28.97 8.18 5.95
N LEU A 490 28.64 8.45 4.69
CA LEU A 490 28.18 7.45 3.75
C LEU A 490 29.29 6.44 3.41
N ALA A 491 30.51 6.92 3.13
CA ALA A 491 31.66 6.06 2.88
C ALA A 491 32.01 5.16 4.09
N HIS A 492 31.93 5.70 5.31
CA HIS A 492 32.15 4.90 6.52
C HIS A 492 31.02 3.88 6.76
N LEU A 493 29.77 4.21 6.44
CA LEU A 493 28.65 3.28 6.50
C LEU A 493 28.82 2.14 5.50
N ASP A 494 29.32 2.44 4.29
CA ASP A 494 29.62 1.45 3.25
C ASP A 494 30.73 0.50 3.67
N ALA A 495 31.85 1.04 4.14
CA ALA A 495 32.96 0.24 4.64
C ALA A 495 32.52 -0.68 5.80
N LEU A 496 31.61 -0.22 6.66
CA LEU A 496 31.04 -1.04 7.72
C LEU A 496 30.10 -2.12 7.17
N ALA A 497 29.28 -1.80 6.17
CA ALA A 497 28.39 -2.74 5.50
C ALA A 497 29.18 -3.87 4.83
N ASP A 498 30.24 -3.52 4.12
CA ASP A 498 31.13 -4.48 3.45
C ASP A 498 31.82 -5.38 4.47
N ARG A 499 32.36 -4.80 5.56
CA ARG A 499 33.01 -5.57 6.64
C ARG A 499 32.07 -6.56 7.33
N LEU A 500 30.79 -6.21 7.48
CA LEU A 500 29.80 -7.00 8.22
C LEU A 500 28.90 -7.87 7.34
N GLY A 501 29.09 -7.85 6.01
CA GLY A 501 28.22 -8.54 5.06
C GLY A 501 26.75 -8.09 5.20
N SER A 502 26.51 -6.78 5.26
CA SER A 502 25.20 -6.16 5.47
C SER A 502 24.93 -5.09 4.41
N ASN A 503 23.81 -4.37 4.52
CA ASN A 503 23.48 -3.25 3.65
C ASN A 503 23.16 -1.99 4.48
N ARG A 504 23.23 -0.83 3.83
CA ARG A 504 22.97 0.48 4.46
C ARG A 504 21.65 0.52 5.22
N GLN A 505 20.60 -0.09 4.67
CA GLN A 505 19.27 -0.10 5.22
C GLN A 505 19.19 -0.87 6.55
N GLU A 506 19.87 -2.02 6.63
CA GLU A 506 19.92 -2.86 7.83
C GLU A 506 20.77 -2.20 8.93
N LEU A 507 21.90 -1.60 8.59
CA LEU A 507 22.74 -0.85 9.54
C LEU A 507 22.04 0.40 10.08
N VAL A 508 21.31 1.13 9.25
CA VAL A 508 20.54 2.30 9.68
C VAL A 508 19.35 1.90 10.57
N HIS A 509 18.75 0.74 10.31
CA HIS A 509 17.72 0.17 11.18
C HIS A 509 18.29 -0.24 12.55
N LEU A 510 19.46 -0.89 12.57
CA LEU A 510 20.17 -1.23 13.79
C LEU A 510 20.57 0.02 14.60
N ALA A 511 21.06 1.06 13.91
CA ALA A 511 21.40 2.34 14.53
C ALA A 511 20.17 2.98 15.21
N ALA A 512 19.02 2.98 14.54
CA ALA A 512 17.78 3.50 15.10
C ALA A 512 17.32 2.75 16.36
N GLN A 513 17.28 1.41 16.30
CA GLN A 513 16.92 0.58 17.45
C GLN A 513 17.85 0.82 18.64
N ARG A 514 19.14 0.98 18.37
CA ARG A 514 20.15 1.23 19.40
C ARG A 514 19.98 2.60 20.05
N ILE A 515 19.68 3.65 19.30
CA ILE A 515 19.35 4.96 19.89
C ILE A 515 18.12 4.84 20.77
N LEU A 516 17.03 4.23 20.28
CA LEU A 516 15.78 4.12 21.03
C LEU A 516 16.00 3.37 22.37
N ARG A 517 16.85 2.33 22.37
CA ARG A 517 17.20 1.57 23.58
C ARG A 517 18.19 2.30 24.50
N PHE A 518 19.10 3.10 23.95
CA PHE A 518 20.21 3.73 24.68
C PHE A 518 20.31 5.24 24.39
N HIS A 519 19.23 5.96 24.69
CA HIS A 519 19.10 7.41 24.46
C HIS A 519 19.61 8.27 25.63
N ASN A 520 20.06 7.67 26.74
CA ASN A 520 20.66 8.43 27.84
C ASN A 520 21.90 9.21 27.34
N ASN A 521 21.97 10.51 27.67
CA ASN A 521 23.08 11.42 27.33
C ASN A 521 23.35 11.60 25.82
N ILE A 522 22.31 11.59 24.97
CA ILE A 522 22.46 11.88 23.53
C ILE A 522 22.38 13.38 23.20
N GLU A 523 22.01 14.23 24.15
CA GLU A 523 21.70 15.65 23.93
C GLU A 523 22.88 16.44 23.34
N ASP A 524 24.06 16.33 23.96
CA ASP A 524 25.27 17.04 23.51
C ASP A 524 25.68 16.60 22.11
N ARG A 525 25.52 15.30 21.81
CA ARG A 525 25.84 14.74 20.48
C ARG A 525 24.82 15.16 19.43
N MET A 526 23.55 15.31 19.82
CA MET A 526 22.49 15.85 18.97
C MET A 526 22.76 17.31 18.61
N LEU A 527 23.14 18.13 19.59
CA LEU A 527 23.50 19.53 19.35
C LEU A 527 24.73 19.65 18.46
N ASP A 528 25.76 18.83 18.69
CA ASP A 528 26.96 18.79 17.87
C ASP A 528 26.66 18.40 16.42
N GLU A 529 25.79 17.42 16.20
CA GLU A 529 25.42 16.99 14.85
C GLU A 529 24.48 17.98 14.15
N MET A 530 23.73 18.79 14.89
CA MET A 530 22.87 19.84 14.34
C MET A 530 23.66 21.07 13.87
N PHE A 531 24.73 21.45 14.58
CA PHE A 531 25.49 22.68 14.33
C PHE A 531 26.89 22.44 13.74
N ARG A 532 27.16 21.21 13.29
CA ARG A 532 28.47 20.72 12.82
C ARG A 532 29.18 21.60 11.78
N ALA A 533 28.44 22.30 10.93
CA ALA A 533 29.00 22.99 9.74
C ALA A 533 28.82 24.51 9.73
N GLN A 534 28.54 25.13 10.87
CA GLN A 534 28.32 26.58 10.93
C GLN A 534 29.48 27.28 11.64
N ASN A 535 30.14 28.19 10.92
CA ASN A 535 31.24 29.04 11.44
C ASN A 535 30.84 29.86 12.69
N ASN A 536 29.53 29.96 12.99
CA ASN A 536 28.95 30.66 14.14
C ASN A 536 28.32 29.72 15.19
N ARG A 537 28.91 28.53 15.42
CA ARG A 537 28.43 27.49 16.36
C ARG A 537 28.04 28.04 17.74
N LYS A 538 28.91 28.84 18.37
CA LYS A 538 28.67 29.40 19.71
C LYS A 538 27.44 30.33 19.76
N HIS A 539 27.23 31.13 18.71
CA HIS A 539 26.08 32.03 18.60
C HIS A 539 24.77 31.27 18.35
N LEU A 540 24.81 30.19 17.56
CA LEU A 540 23.61 29.41 17.23
C LEU A 540 23.18 28.47 18.36
N LEU A 541 24.13 27.94 19.15
CA LEU A 541 23.84 27.27 20.41
C LEU A 541 23.18 28.22 21.41
N ALA A 542 23.68 29.46 21.54
CA ALA A 542 23.06 30.47 22.40
C ALA A 542 21.65 30.89 21.92
N LYS A 543 21.45 31.02 20.59
CA LYS A 543 20.15 31.31 19.98
C LYS A 543 19.16 30.15 20.12
N HIS A 544 19.62 28.91 20.02
CA HIS A 544 18.83 27.70 20.25
C HIS A 544 18.43 27.57 21.72
N ALA A 545 19.37 27.73 22.65
CA ALA A 545 19.10 27.74 24.09
C ALA A 545 18.07 28.83 24.48
N ARG A 546 18.17 30.03 23.89
CA ARG A 546 17.19 31.11 24.10
C ARG A 546 15.79 30.75 23.57
N ARG A 547 15.69 30.09 22.41
CA ARG A 547 14.41 29.64 21.83
C ARG A 547 13.77 28.49 22.60
N GLU A 548 14.56 27.54 23.09
CA GLU A 548 14.04 26.47 23.96
C GLU A 548 13.58 27.03 25.32
N ARG A 549 14.27 28.05 25.86
CA ARG A 549 13.83 28.75 27.08
C ARG A 549 12.47 29.43 26.90
N ILE A 550 12.24 30.08 25.76
CA ILE A 550 10.95 30.71 25.41
C ILE A 550 9.85 29.64 25.26
N ARG A 551 10.12 28.54 24.55
CA ARG A 551 9.13 27.44 24.40
C ARG A 551 8.76 26.75 25.71
N ARG A 552 9.71 26.63 26.65
CA ARG A 552 9.44 26.10 27.99
C ARG A 552 8.63 27.08 28.84
N MET A 553 8.75 28.40 28.62
CA MET A 553 7.86 29.39 29.23
C MET A 553 6.44 29.34 28.62
N ASP A 554 6.30 29.21 27.30
CA ASP A 554 5.00 29.11 26.62
C ASP A 554 4.22 27.81 26.96
N ARG A 555 4.92 26.73 27.33
CA ARG A 555 4.27 25.49 27.85
C ARG A 555 3.94 25.55 29.34
N GLY A 556 4.42 26.55 30.06
CA GLY A 556 4.15 26.77 31.49
C GLY A 556 3.10 27.84 31.75
N SER A 557 2.47 28.41 30.71
CA SER A 557 1.44 29.45 30.85
C SER A 557 0.00 28.93 30.71
N ASP A 558 -0.18 27.61 30.58
CA ASP A 558 -1.50 26.95 30.63
C ASP A 558 -1.64 26.15 31.95
N THR A 559 -1.47 26.83 33.08
CA THR A 559 -1.97 26.38 34.40
C THR A 559 -2.83 27.46 35.02
#